data_AF-A0AAP7A098-F1
#
_entry.id   AF-A0AAP7A098-F1
#
_cell.length_a   1.000
_cell.length_b   1.000
_cell.length_c   1.000
_cell.angle_alpha   90.00
_cell.angle_beta   90.00
_cell.angle_gamma   90.00
#
_symmetry.space_group_name_H-M   'P 1'
#
loop_
_entity.id
_entity.type
_entity.pdbx_description
1 polymer ?
#
loop_
_entity_poly.entity_id
_entity_poly.type
_entity_poly.pdbx_seq_one_letter_code
_entity_poly.pdbx_strand_id
1 'polypeptide(L)'
;MSNDRFKELTKEGHHRGEHQRGERHRGRGDSRHHGPKTFRRGRALAFLEMLNLKRSTLKQQLDQPEFDSIRPILVGELKAIDMIINEFVQLFEIHENEEINKHIQDKRSKSTSDKENKEAADSDEEE
;
A
#
# COMPACT_ATOMS: atom_id res chain seq x y z
N MET A 1 -4.27 67.10 -17.92
CA MET A 1 -4.92 66.76 -19.21
C MET A 1 -4.73 65.27 -19.43
N SER A 2 -5.67 64.47 -18.93
CA SER A 2 -5.65 63.00 -19.00
C SER A 2 -6.40 62.57 -20.26
N ASN A 3 -5.72 61.89 -21.18
CA ASN A 3 -6.32 61.42 -22.43
C ASN A 3 -6.74 59.95 -22.28
N ASP A 4 -7.99 59.77 -21.89
CA ASP A 4 -8.78 58.57 -22.11
C ASP A 4 -9.03 58.35 -23.61
N ARG A 5 -8.45 57.29 -24.17
CA ARG A 5 -8.80 56.69 -25.47
C ARG A 5 -8.65 55.18 -25.24
N PHE A 6 -9.68 54.34 -25.32
CA PHE A 6 -10.66 54.21 -26.37
C PHE A 6 -11.83 53.38 -25.82
N LYS A 7 -13.05 53.89 -25.91
CA LYS A 7 -14.29 53.17 -25.63
C LYS A 7 -14.79 52.53 -26.93
N GLU A 8 -15.23 51.28 -26.78
CA GLU A 8 -16.51 50.78 -27.34
C GLU A 8 -16.54 50.27 -28.78
N LEU A 9 -16.88 48.97 -28.91
CA LEU A 9 -17.69 48.30 -29.94
C LEU A 9 -17.46 46.78 -29.75
N THR A 10 -18.25 46.04 -28.95
CA THR A 10 -19.56 45.47 -29.33
C THR A 10 -20.12 44.78 -28.08
N LYS A 11 -21.17 45.31 -27.45
CA LYS A 11 -22.60 44.96 -27.58
C LYS A 11 -22.97 43.49 -27.29
N GLU A 12 -23.68 43.36 -26.15
CA GLU A 12 -24.81 42.44 -25.86
C GLU A 12 -24.57 40.95 -25.61
N GLY A 13 -24.74 40.57 -24.33
CA GLY A 13 -24.90 39.19 -23.86
C GLY A 13 -25.08 39.12 -22.34
N HIS A 14 -26.13 39.73 -21.79
CA HIS A 14 -26.52 39.55 -20.38
C HIS A 14 -27.22 38.20 -20.19
N HIS A 15 -26.54 37.19 -19.62
CA HIS A 15 -27.23 36.10 -18.91
C HIS A 15 -26.48 35.69 -17.64
N ARG A 16 -27.14 35.99 -16.51
CA ARG A 16 -26.96 35.35 -15.21
C ARG A 16 -26.91 33.83 -15.37
N GLY A 17 -25.87 33.21 -14.83
CA GLY A 17 -25.73 31.76 -14.76
C GLY A 17 -24.92 31.40 -13.53
N GLU A 18 -25.56 31.52 -12.37
CA GLU A 18 -25.16 30.90 -11.12
C GLU A 18 -25.00 29.39 -11.36
N HIS A 19 -23.79 28.93 -11.67
CA HIS A 19 -23.52 27.50 -11.76
C HIS A 19 -23.29 26.95 -10.36
N GLN A 20 -24.40 26.83 -9.63
CA GLN A 20 -24.61 25.79 -8.64
C GLN A 20 -24.48 24.44 -9.35
N ARG A 21 -23.25 23.93 -9.44
CA ARG A 21 -22.99 22.56 -9.88
C ARG A 21 -22.86 21.66 -8.66
N GLY A 22 -23.92 20.92 -8.39
CA GLY A 22 -23.77 19.50 -8.15
C GLY A 22 -23.69 19.09 -6.68
N GLU A 23 -24.70 19.43 -5.92
CA GLU A 23 -25.14 18.63 -4.79
C GLU A 23 -25.69 17.30 -5.32
N ARG A 24 -24.82 16.33 -5.58
CA ARG A 24 -25.19 14.92 -5.82
C ARG A 24 -24.09 14.00 -5.30
N HIS A 25 -24.40 13.33 -4.19
CA HIS A 25 -24.26 11.89 -3.95
C HIS A 25 -23.95 11.61 -2.47
N ARG A 26 -25.01 11.37 -1.70
CA ARG A 26 -24.96 10.50 -0.53
C ARG A 26 -24.54 9.11 -1.02
N GLY A 27 -23.29 8.75 -0.74
CA GLY A 27 -22.71 7.46 -1.08
C GLY A 27 -21.78 7.01 0.05
N ARG A 28 -22.39 6.44 1.08
CA ARG A 28 -21.84 5.47 2.01
C ARG A 28 -20.57 4.78 1.46
N GLY A 29 -19.41 5.09 2.03
CA GLY A 29 -18.17 4.47 1.60
C GLY A 29 -17.07 4.80 2.60
N ASP A 30 -16.83 3.87 3.51
CA ASP A 30 -15.67 3.79 4.38
C ASP A 30 -14.40 3.56 3.54
N SER A 31 -14.08 4.52 2.66
CA SER A 31 -12.93 4.47 1.77
C SER A 31 -11.74 5.08 2.51
N ARG A 32 -11.30 4.40 3.58
CA ARG A 32 -10.04 4.69 4.24
C ARG A 32 -8.91 4.50 3.23
N HIS A 33 -8.50 5.62 2.64
CA HIS A 33 -7.10 5.93 2.34
C HIS A 33 -6.33 4.91 1.49
N HIS A 34 -7.00 4.21 0.57
CA HIS A 34 -6.29 3.44 -0.46
C HIS A 34 -5.95 4.38 -1.63
N GLY A 35 -5.00 5.30 -1.37
CA GLY A 35 -4.32 6.01 -2.44
C GLY A 35 -3.62 5.03 -3.40
N PRO A 36 -3.22 5.46 -4.61
CA PRO A 36 -2.52 4.60 -5.55
C PRO A 36 -1.39 3.85 -4.85
N LYS A 37 -1.30 2.51 -5.02
CA LYS A 37 -0.26 1.68 -4.41
C LYS A 37 1.12 2.18 -4.85
N THR A 38 1.71 3.06 -4.05
CA THR A 38 3.02 3.63 -4.38
C THR A 38 4.09 2.56 -4.17
N PHE A 39 5.13 2.58 -5.00
CA PHE A 39 6.29 1.69 -4.85
C PHE A 39 6.86 1.70 -3.43
N ARG A 40 6.84 2.87 -2.77
CA ARG A 40 7.28 3.03 -1.37
C ARG A 40 6.45 2.17 -0.42
N ARG A 41 5.11 2.18 -0.55
CA ARG A 41 4.22 1.35 0.28
C ARG A 41 4.46 -0.14 0.06
N GLY A 42 4.58 -0.57 -1.20
CA GLY A 42 4.86 -1.97 -1.53
C GLY A 42 6.21 -2.46 -0.95
N ARG A 43 7.25 -1.63 -1.03
CA ARG A 43 8.56 -1.93 -0.42
C ARG A 43 8.48 -1.98 1.11
N ALA A 44 7.71 -1.09 1.73
CA ALA A 44 7.52 -1.09 3.17
C ALA A 44 6.82 -2.36 3.66
N LEU A 45 5.75 -2.80 2.98
CA LEU A 45 5.05 -4.04 3.31
C LEU A 45 5.94 -5.28 3.15
N ALA A 46 6.73 -5.35 2.07
CA ALA A 46 7.68 -6.45 1.86
C ALA A 46 8.78 -6.49 2.94
N PHE A 47 9.25 -5.32 3.38
CA PHE A 47 10.22 -5.23 4.47
C PHE A 47 9.61 -5.67 5.82
N LEU A 48 8.39 -5.22 6.12
CA LEU A 48 7.65 -5.65 7.31
C LEU A 48 7.40 -7.16 7.32
N GLU A 49 7.07 -7.75 6.17
CA GLU A 49 6.93 -9.20 6.01
C GLU A 49 8.23 -9.94 6.34
N MET A 50 9.37 -9.43 5.85
CA MET A 50 10.69 -9.99 6.17
C MET A 50 11.00 -9.90 7.68
N LEU A 51 10.69 -8.79 8.34
CA LEU A 51 10.91 -8.65 9.79
C LEU A 51 10.05 -9.63 10.58
N ASN A 52 8.78 -9.81 10.19
CA ASN A 52 7.88 -10.78 10.81
C ASN A 52 8.36 -12.22 10.63
N LEU A 53 8.93 -12.55 9.47
CA LEU A 53 9.55 -13.86 9.25
C LEU A 53 10.71 -14.08 10.22
N LYS A 54 11.65 -13.14 10.32
CA LYS A 54 12.79 -13.22 11.26
C LYS A 54 12.32 -13.36 12.71
N ARG A 55 11.32 -12.58 13.11
CA ARG A 55 10.69 -12.66 14.43
C ARG A 55 10.14 -14.07 14.71
N SER A 56 9.44 -14.66 13.74
CA SER A 56 8.92 -16.03 13.86
C SER A 56 10.03 -17.06 14.01
N THR A 57 11.10 -16.93 13.23
CA THR A 57 12.26 -17.83 13.32
C THR A 57 12.93 -17.75 14.69
N LEU A 58 13.16 -16.54 15.23
CA LEU A 58 13.76 -16.36 16.55
C LEU A 58 12.88 -16.95 17.66
N LYS A 59 11.54 -16.81 17.56
CA LYS A 59 10.62 -17.45 18.50
C LYS A 59 10.73 -18.97 18.46
N GLN A 60 10.75 -19.56 17.26
CA GLN A 60 10.94 -21.00 17.11
C GLN A 60 12.28 -21.46 17.71
N GLN A 61 13.36 -20.70 17.53
CA GLN A 61 14.67 -21.02 18.11
C GLN A 61 14.67 -20.96 19.64
N LEU A 62 13.90 -20.06 20.27
CA LEU A 62 13.79 -19.98 21.73
C LEU A 62 13.13 -21.20 22.37
N ASP A 63 12.32 -21.94 21.60
CA ASP A 63 11.64 -23.14 22.05
C ASP A 63 12.52 -24.40 21.92
N GLN A 64 13.66 -24.30 21.23
CA GLN A 64 14.56 -25.41 20.94
C GLN A 64 15.71 -25.48 21.98
N PRO A 65 15.94 -26.64 22.62
CA PRO A 65 16.95 -26.79 23.68
C PRO A 65 18.38 -26.58 23.18
N GLU A 66 18.64 -26.77 21.89
CA GLU A 66 19.96 -26.60 21.27
C GLU A 66 20.49 -25.16 21.39
N PHE A 67 19.61 -24.18 21.62
CA PHE A 67 19.97 -22.77 21.74
C PHE A 67 20.02 -22.24 23.18
N ASP A 68 19.92 -23.09 24.20
CA ASP A 68 19.89 -22.64 25.61
C ASP A 68 21.13 -21.84 26.02
N SER A 69 22.32 -22.21 25.49
CA SER A 69 23.58 -21.50 25.76
C SER A 69 23.61 -20.07 25.21
N ILE A 70 22.80 -19.78 24.18
CA ILE A 70 22.71 -18.46 23.55
C ILE A 70 21.35 -17.78 23.74
N ARG A 71 20.47 -18.35 24.56
CA ARG A 71 19.11 -17.85 24.82
C ARG A 71 19.07 -16.35 25.16
N PRO A 72 19.97 -15.78 25.99
CA PRO A 72 19.98 -14.33 26.25
C PRO A 72 20.20 -13.47 24.99
N ILE A 73 21.02 -13.95 24.06
CA ILE A 73 21.29 -13.27 22.78
C ILE A 73 20.04 -13.28 21.91
N LEU A 74 19.39 -14.45 21.76
CA LEU A 74 18.15 -14.59 20.99
C LEU A 74 17.01 -13.75 21.55
N VAL A 75 16.87 -13.66 22.87
CA VAL A 75 15.90 -12.78 23.52
C VAL A 75 16.21 -11.31 23.23
N GLY A 76 17.48 -10.92 23.26
CA GLY A 76 17.91 -9.56 22.91
C GLY A 76 17.60 -9.20 21.46
N GLU A 77 17.91 -10.09 20.53
CA GLU A 77 17.63 -9.91 19.11
C GLU A 77 16.12 -9.86 18.82
N LEU A 78 15.34 -10.74 19.44
CA LEU A 78 13.88 -10.75 19.30
C LEU A 78 13.28 -9.41 19.75
N LYS A 79 13.74 -8.87 20.89
CA LYS A 79 13.31 -7.55 21.37
C LYS A 79 13.70 -6.44 20.40
N ALA A 80 14.90 -6.49 19.83
CA ALA A 80 15.34 -5.50 18.84
C ALA A 80 14.46 -5.53 17.59
N ILE A 81 14.12 -6.73 17.08
CA ILE A 81 13.21 -6.87 15.93
C ILE A 81 11.82 -6.36 16.27
N ASP A 82 11.29 -6.69 17.45
CA ASP A 82 9.98 -6.20 17.90
C ASP A 82 9.94 -4.67 17.97
N MET A 83 11.00 -4.03 18.49
CA MET A 83 11.13 -2.56 18.50
C MET A 83 11.12 -1.97 17.09
N ILE A 84 11.95 -2.51 16.18
CA ILE A 84 12.03 -2.03 14.79
C ILE A 84 10.69 -2.19 14.08
N ILE A 85 9.98 -3.31 14.28
CA ILE A 85 8.64 -3.52 13.70
C ILE A 85 7.69 -2.42 14.16
N ASN A 86 7.64 -2.15 15.47
CA ASN A 86 6.74 -1.14 16.03
C ASN A 86 7.05 0.27 15.50
N GLU A 87 8.32 0.65 15.49
CA GLU A 87 8.77 1.95 14.95
C GLU A 87 8.47 2.06 13.45
N PHE A 88 8.69 0.99 12.69
CA PHE A 88 8.47 0.95 11.25
C PHE A 88 6.97 1.07 10.89
N VAL A 89 6.11 0.36 11.62
CA VAL A 89 4.66 0.44 11.45
C VAL A 89 4.15 1.85 11.70
N GLN A 90 4.64 2.51 12.76
CA GLN A 90 4.29 3.90 13.05
C GLN A 90 4.80 4.86 11.97
N LEU A 91 6.07 4.72 11.55
CA LEU A 91 6.70 5.59 10.56
C LEU A 91 6.01 5.54 9.19
N PHE A 92 5.45 4.38 8.82
CA PHE A 92 4.77 4.18 7.55
C PHE A 92 3.24 4.15 7.66
N GLU A 93 2.68 4.43 8.84
CA GLU A 93 1.23 4.42 9.12
C GLU A 93 0.54 3.13 8.61
N ILE A 94 1.21 1.99 8.78
CA ILE A 94 0.72 0.70 8.29
C ILE A 94 -0.37 0.22 9.25
N HIS A 95 -1.63 0.21 8.79
CA HIS A 95 -2.73 -0.28 9.61
C HIS A 95 -2.70 -1.82 9.61
N GLU A 96 -2.14 -2.42 10.68
CA GLU A 96 -1.79 -3.85 10.77
C GLU A 96 -2.91 -4.81 10.35
N ASN A 97 -4.19 -4.49 10.62
CA ASN A 97 -5.29 -5.43 10.44
C ASN A 97 -5.88 -5.48 9.02
N GLU A 98 -5.80 -4.40 8.25
CA GLU A 98 -6.39 -4.34 6.91
C GLU A 98 -5.36 -4.49 5.79
N GLU A 99 -4.13 -4.02 6.01
CA GLU A 99 -3.10 -3.90 4.97
C GLU A 99 -2.31 -5.18 4.74
N ILE A 100 -1.97 -5.89 5.83
CA ILE A 100 -1.24 -7.17 5.76
C ILE A 100 -2.11 -8.21 5.03
N ASN A 101 -3.40 -8.28 5.39
CA ASN A 101 -4.35 -9.20 4.78
C ASN A 101 -4.56 -8.91 3.28
N LYS A 102 -4.66 -7.64 2.88
CA LYS A 102 -4.77 -7.26 1.46
C LYS A 102 -3.52 -7.61 0.66
N HIS A 103 -2.33 -7.36 1.19
CA HIS A 103 -1.07 -7.68 0.50
C HIS A 103 -0.84 -9.19 0.35
N ILE A 104 -1.20 -9.99 1.35
CA ILE A 104 -1.13 -11.46 1.28
C ILE A 104 -2.13 -11.99 0.23
N GLN A 105 -3.35 -11.43 0.16
CA GLN A 105 -4.33 -11.80 -0.85
C GLN A 105 -3.90 -11.39 -2.27
N ASP A 106 -3.39 -10.17 -2.45
CA ASP A 106 -2.85 -9.68 -3.73
C ASP A 106 -1.73 -10.59 -4.26
N LYS A 107 -0.80 -11.01 -3.40
CA LYS A 107 0.28 -11.94 -3.76
C LYS A 107 -0.24 -13.31 -4.18
N ARG A 108 -1.26 -13.85 -3.49
CA ARG A 108 -1.89 -15.13 -3.85
C ARG A 108 -2.67 -15.07 -5.17
N SER A 109 -3.33 -13.96 -5.48
CA SER A 109 -4.02 -13.78 -6.77
C SER A 109 -3.05 -13.57 -7.94
N LYS A 110 -1.86 -13.02 -7.71
CA LYS A 110 -0.82 -12.85 -8.74
C LYS A 110 -0.12 -14.18 -9.07
N SER A 111 0.09 -15.04 -8.07
CA SER A 111 0.73 -16.35 -8.28
C SER A 111 -0.16 -17.37 -8.99
N THR A 112 -1.49 -17.19 -9.00
CA THR A 112 -2.42 -18.02 -9.78
C THR A 112 -2.49 -17.60 -11.24
N SER A 113 -2.44 -16.29 -11.55
CA SER A 113 -2.46 -15.81 -12.95
C SER A 113 -1.19 -16.15 -13.73
N ASP A 114 -0.04 -16.25 -13.05
CA ASP A 114 1.24 -16.57 -13.69
C ASP A 114 1.43 -18.08 -13.93
N LYS A 115 0.62 -18.94 -13.29
CA LYS A 115 0.63 -20.40 -13.52
C LYS A 115 -0.23 -20.80 -14.72
N GLU A 116 -1.41 -20.20 -14.89
CA GLU A 116 -2.29 -20.48 -16.03
C GLU A 116 -1.67 -20.07 -17.37
N ASN A 117 -0.77 -19.08 -17.38
CA ASN A 117 -0.12 -18.60 -18.62
C ASN A 117 1.15 -19.38 -19.02
N LYS A 118 1.60 -20.36 -18.20
CA LYS A 118 2.77 -21.20 -18.51
C LYS A 118 2.42 -22.60 -19.01
N GLU A 119 1.23 -23.11 -18.71
CA GLU A 119 0.79 -24.43 -19.20
C GLU A 119 0.29 -24.40 -20.66
N ALA A 120 0.02 -23.23 -21.23
CA ALA A 120 -0.48 -23.09 -22.61
C ALA A 120 0.61 -22.99 -23.70
N ALA A 121 1.90 -23.07 -23.36
CA ALA A 121 3.00 -22.79 -24.30
C ALA A 121 3.94 -23.99 -24.59
N ASP A 122 3.64 -25.19 -24.09
CA ASP A 122 4.54 -26.37 -24.18
C ASP A 122 3.86 -27.61 -24.76
N SER A 123 2.88 -27.45 -25.66
CA SER A 123 2.17 -28.59 -26.28
C SER A 123 2.12 -28.61 -27.81
N ASP A 124 2.88 -27.74 -28.50
CA ASP A 124 3.00 -27.77 -29.96
C ASP A 124 4.48 -27.89 -30.36
N GLU A 125 5.09 -29.06 -30.23
CA GLU A 125 6.28 -29.48 -31.01
C GLU A 125 6.64 -30.97 -30.73
N GLU A 126 5.81 -31.92 -31.18
CA GLU A 126 6.29 -33.25 -31.60
C GLU A 126 5.34 -33.81 -32.69
N GLU A 127 5.76 -33.75 -33.95
CA GLU A 127 5.36 -34.69 -35.01
C GLU A 127 6.60 -35.12 -35.82
#